data_AF-A0A1H8XR45-F1
#
_entry.id   AF-A0A1H8XR45-F1
#
_cell.length_a   1.000
_cell.length_b   1.000
_cell.length_c   1.000
_cell.angle_alpha   90.00
_cell.angle_beta   90.00
_cell.angle_gamma   90.00
#
_symmetry.space_group_name_H-M   'P 1'
#
loop_
_entity.id
_entity.type
_entity.pdbx_description
1 polymer ?
#
loop_
_entity_poly.entity_id
_entity_poly.type
_entity_poly.pdbx_seq_one_letter_code
_entity_poly.pdbx_strand_id
1 'polypeptide(L)'
;MTKPVDYTLYTSNGDRFITINPVTEPTTGGHIQATGVFGLNEGMVDLGDIVFDDNMNQWEYSGMGDLTHLQAEEIASFIKNYHEPNAEDRAFDEHSIL
;
A
#
# COMPACT_ATOMS: atom_id res chain seq x y z
N MET A 1 -0.36 3.27 7.30
CA MET A 1 -1.33 3.05 6.21
C MET A 1 -2.41 2.09 6.70
N THR A 2 -3.64 2.55 6.86
CA THR A 2 -4.78 1.75 7.38
C THR A 2 -5.94 1.61 6.41
N LYS A 3 -5.86 2.27 5.24
CA LYS A 3 -6.85 2.20 4.16
C LYS A 3 -6.20 1.70 2.87
N PRO A 4 -6.99 1.07 1.99
CA PRO A 4 -6.52 0.73 0.65
C PRO A 4 -6.06 1.95 -0.14
N VAL A 5 -5.03 1.76 -0.96
CA VAL A 5 -4.48 2.79 -1.85
C VAL A 5 -4.20 2.19 -3.21
N ASP A 6 -4.54 2.93 -4.25
CA ASP A 6 -4.19 2.58 -5.62
C ASP A 6 -2.81 3.11 -5.97
N TYR A 7 -2.02 2.25 -6.62
CA TYR A 7 -0.65 2.51 -7.02
C TYR A 7 -0.45 2.11 -8.48
N THR A 8 0.07 3.04 -9.28
CA THR A 8 0.42 2.77 -10.68
C THR A 8 1.88 2.37 -10.77
N LEU A 9 2.13 1.13 -11.19
CA LEU A 9 3.45 0.60 -11.46
C LEU A 9 3.78 0.74 -12.94
N TYR A 10 4.77 1.56 -13.27
CA TYR A 10 5.18 1.81 -14.66
C TYR A 10 6.15 0.71 -15.13
N THR A 11 5.78 -0.02 -16.17
CA THR A 11 6.63 -1.09 -16.73
C THR A 11 6.86 -0.92 -18.23
N SER A 12 7.91 -1.54 -18.77
CA SER A 12 8.18 -1.53 -20.22
C SER A 12 7.06 -2.19 -21.04
N ASN A 13 6.26 -3.05 -20.41
CA ASN A 13 5.17 -3.80 -21.05
C ASN A 13 3.81 -3.10 -20.91
N GLY A 14 3.78 -1.92 -20.29
CA GLY A 14 2.58 -1.16 -19.99
C GLY A 14 2.43 -0.88 -18.50
N ASP A 15 1.59 0.11 -18.19
CA ASP A 15 1.29 0.51 -16.83
C ASP A 15 0.37 -0.52 -16.17
N ARG A 16 0.64 -0.80 -14.90
CA ARG A 16 -0.11 -1.74 -14.07
C ARG A 16 -0.78 -1.01 -12.93
N PHE A 17 -2.03 -1.36 -12.65
CA PHE A 17 -2.85 -0.70 -11.63
C PHE A 17 -3.00 -1.63 -10.44
N ILE A 18 -2.24 -1.37 -9.39
CA ILE A 18 -2.16 -2.21 -8.21
C ILE A 18 -2.94 -1.56 -7.07
N THR A 19 -3.92 -2.27 -6.53
CA THR A 19 -4.54 -1.89 -5.26
C THR A 19 -3.77 -2.55 -4.12
N ILE A 20 -3.29 -1.73 -3.19
CA ILE A 20 -2.58 -2.16 -1.98
C ILE A 20 -3.57 -2.16 -0.82
N ASN A 21 -3.84 -3.34 -0.28
CA ASN A 21 -4.82 -3.57 0.78
C ASN A 21 -4.09 -3.84 2.11
N PRO A 22 -4.07 -2.87 3.05
CA PRO A 22 -3.49 -3.12 4.36
C PRO A 22 -4.35 -4.11 5.15
N VAL A 23 -3.71 -5.10 5.75
CA VAL A 23 -4.36 -5.91 6.79
C VAL A 23 -4.31 -5.10 8.07
N THR A 24 -5.47 -4.97 8.71
CA THR A 24 -5.62 -4.20 9.93
C THR A 24 -6.30 -5.00 11.01
N GLU A 25 -5.94 -4.73 12.26
CA GLU A 25 -6.54 -5.36 13.42
C GLU A 25 -7.00 -4.32 14.46
N PRO A 26 -8.07 -4.63 15.20
CA PRO A 26 -8.49 -3.79 16.32
C PRO A 26 -7.55 -4.01 17.51
N THR A 27 -7.12 -2.89 18.11
CA THR A 27 -6.37 -2.88 19.37
C THR A 27 -7.30 -2.87 20.57
N THR A 28 -6.77 -3.23 21.74
CA THR A 28 -7.44 -3.06 23.03
C THR A 28 -7.67 -1.57 23.29
N GLY A 29 -8.86 -1.08 22.93
CA GLY A 29 -9.21 0.34 22.89
C GLY A 29 -10.07 0.74 21.70
N GLY A 30 -10.24 -0.15 20.72
CA GLY A 30 -11.10 0.07 19.56
C GLY A 30 -10.43 0.85 18.43
N HIS A 31 -9.13 1.16 18.54
CA HIS A 31 -8.35 1.75 17.46
C HIS A 31 -7.91 0.67 16.46
N ILE A 32 -7.98 0.98 15.18
CA ILE A 32 -7.51 0.11 14.11
C ILE A 32 -6.02 0.40 13.87
N GLN A 33 -5.19 -0.65 13.87
CA GLN A 33 -3.77 -0.57 13.53
C GLN A 33 -3.44 -1.43 12.32
N ALA A 34 -2.43 -1.03 11.55
CA ALA A 34 -1.88 -1.85 10.49
C ALA A 34 -1.02 -2.98 11.09
N THR A 35 -1.12 -4.19 10.55
CA THR A 35 -0.36 -5.35 11.03
C THR A 35 1.03 -5.48 10.40
N GLY A 36 1.36 -4.62 9.43
CA GLY A 36 2.57 -4.75 8.60
C GLY A 36 2.39 -5.66 7.38
N VAL A 37 1.22 -6.28 7.20
CA VAL A 37 0.87 -7.10 6.04
C VAL A 37 0.05 -6.29 5.04
N PHE A 38 0.42 -6.36 3.77
CA PHE A 38 -0.22 -5.62 2.68
C PHE A 38 -0.47 -6.56 1.49
N GLY A 39 -1.73 -6.84 1.20
CA GLY A 39 -2.13 -7.62 0.03
C GLY A 39 -2.10 -6.77 -1.23
N LEU A 40 -1.67 -7.34 -2.35
CA LEU A 40 -1.54 -6.69 -3.64
C LEU A 40 -2.52 -7.30 -4.64
N ASN A 41 -3.33 -6.47 -5.28
CA ASN A 41 -4.29 -6.92 -6.28
C ASN A 41 -4.23 -6.09 -7.55
N GLU A 42 -4.43 -6.74 -8.70
CA GLU A 42 -4.68 -6.07 -9.98
C GLU A 42 -6.06 -6.48 -10.48
N GLY A 43 -7.06 -5.64 -10.20
CA GLY A 43 -8.46 -6.00 -10.37
C GLY A 43 -8.85 -7.20 -9.49
N MET A 44 -9.18 -8.34 -10.12
CA MET A 44 -9.50 -9.59 -9.41
C MET A 44 -8.29 -10.54 -9.26
N VAL A 45 -7.13 -10.17 -9.80
CA VAL A 45 -5.93 -10.99 -9.74
C VAL A 45 -5.21 -10.74 -8.43
N ASP A 46 -4.93 -11.81 -7.69
CA ASP A 46 -4.09 -11.78 -6.51
C ASP A 46 -2.61 -11.81 -6.92
N LEU A 47 -1.86 -10.81 -6.46
CA LEU A 47 -0.43 -10.68 -6.66
C LEU A 47 0.33 -11.00 -5.36
N GLY A 48 -0.32 -11.55 -4.34
CA GLY A 48 0.32 -11.90 -3.09
C GLY A 48 0.50 -10.72 -2.15
N ASP A 49 1.39 -10.89 -1.18
CA ASP A 49 1.49 -10.04 0.00
C ASP A 49 2.90 -9.51 0.18
N ILE A 50 3.02 -8.26 0.61
CA ILE A 50 4.23 -7.69 1.21
C ILE A 50 4.06 -7.70 2.73
N VAL A 51 4.99 -8.34 3.43
CA VAL A 51 4.99 -8.44 4.89
C VAL A 51 6.22 -7.73 5.43
N PHE A 52 6.02 -6.69 6.25
CA PHE A 52 7.09 -5.99 6.94
C PHE A 52 7.36 -6.57 8.32
N ASP A 53 8.60 -6.42 8.80
CA ASP A 53 8.92 -6.56 10.22
C ASP A 53 8.31 -5.41 11.05
N ASP A 54 8.35 -5.54 12.38
CA ASP A 54 7.77 -4.57 13.31
C ASP A 54 8.29 -3.13 13.11
N ASN A 55 9.49 -2.98 12.53
CA ASN A 55 10.15 -1.69 12.31
C ASN A 55 10.06 -1.20 10.86
N MET A 56 9.34 -1.91 9.99
CA MET A 56 9.27 -1.63 8.54
C MET A 56 10.63 -1.53 7.84
N ASN A 57 11.65 -2.21 8.36
CA ASN A 57 13.02 -2.20 7.84
C ASN A 57 13.29 -3.39 6.93
N GLN A 58 12.68 -4.53 7.24
CA GLN A 58 12.76 -5.73 6.42
C GLN A 58 11.38 -6.05 5.88
N TRP A 59 11.35 -6.62 4.68
CA TRP A 59 10.12 -7.07 4.07
C TRP A 59 10.33 -8.38 3.31
N GLU A 60 9.27 -9.16 3.22
CA GLU A 60 9.18 -10.36 2.40
C GLU A 60 8.00 -10.23 1.44
N TYR A 61 8.11 -10.86 0.28
CA TYR A 61 7.05 -10.92 -0.72
C TYR A 61 6.68 -12.36 -1.00
N SER A 62 5.39 -12.68 -0.89
CA SER A 62 4.91 -14.07 -0.99
C SER A 62 4.98 -14.65 -2.42
N GLY A 63 5.20 -13.82 -3.44
CA GLY A 63 5.56 -14.29 -4.78
C GLY A 63 4.42 -14.85 -5.61
N MET A 64 3.17 -14.42 -5.39
CA MET A 64 2.03 -14.86 -6.21
C MET A 64 1.84 -13.97 -7.44
N GLY A 65 1.36 -14.54 -8.54
CA GLY A 65 1.10 -13.77 -9.77
C GLY A 65 2.36 -13.33 -10.54
N ASP A 66 2.19 -12.38 -11.46
CA ASP A 66 3.23 -11.94 -12.40
C ASP A 66 3.90 -10.63 -11.93
N LEU A 67 4.41 -10.60 -10.70
CA LEU A 67 5.14 -9.45 -10.16
C LEU A 67 6.57 -9.88 -9.82
N THR A 68 7.55 -9.18 -10.39
CA THR A 68 8.97 -9.45 -10.11
C THR A 68 9.35 -8.93 -8.73
N HIS A 69 10.43 -9.47 -8.15
CA HIS A 69 10.93 -8.99 -6.86
C HIS A 69 11.31 -7.49 -6.89
N LEU A 70 11.84 -6.98 -8.01
CA LEU A 70 12.16 -5.55 -8.16
C LEU A 70 10.90 -4.66 -8.14
N GLN A 71 9.82 -5.14 -8.75
CA GLN A 71 8.53 -4.42 -8.70
C GLN A 71 7.93 -4.48 -7.29
N ALA A 72 8.07 -5.61 -6.59
CA ALA A 72 7.66 -5.72 -5.18
C ALA A 72 8.47 -4.76 -4.29
N GLU A 73 9.77 -4.60 -4.55
CA GLU A 73 10.65 -3.67 -3.84
C GLU A 73 10.21 -2.20 -4.02
N GLU A 74 9.79 -1.84 -5.23
CA GLU A 74 9.25 -0.49 -5.51
C GLU A 74 7.96 -0.23 -4.72
N ILE A 75 7.04 -1.19 -4.73
CA ILE A 75 5.79 -1.12 -3.98
C ILE A 75 6.05 -1.10 -2.47
N ALA A 76 6.98 -1.92 -1.97
CA ALA A 76 7.38 -1.93 -0.56
C ALA A 76 7.95 -0.56 -0.15
N SER A 77 8.79 0.03 -1.01
CA SER A 77 9.34 1.37 -0.79
C SER A 77 8.25 2.43 -0.75
N PHE A 78 7.24 2.33 -1.62
CA PHE A 78 6.06 3.19 -1.57
C PHE A 78 5.32 3.04 -0.23
N ILE A 79 4.97 1.82 0.17
CA ILE A 79 4.24 1.53 1.42
C ILE A 79 4.98 2.11 2.63
N LYS A 80 6.30 1.91 2.71
CA LYS A 80 7.13 2.41 3.81
C LYS A 80 7.10 3.94 3.93
N ASN A 81 7.05 4.65 2.80
CA ASN A 81 7.07 6.10 2.75
C ASN A 81 5.67 6.72 2.65
N TYR A 82 4.62 5.90 2.62
CA TYR A 82 3.25 6.37 2.47
C TYR A 82 2.76 7.05 3.73
N HIS A 83 2.44 8.34 3.59
CA HIS A 83 1.77 9.12 4.61
C HIS A 83 0.28 9.12 4.29
N GLU A 84 -0.52 8.53 5.18
CA GLU A 84 -1.96 8.52 5.00
C GLU A 84 -2.48 9.96 5.11
N PRO A 85 -3.12 10.51 4.06
CA PRO A 85 -3.59 11.88 4.09
C PRO A 85 -4.65 12.01 5.18
N ASN A 86 -4.44 12.95 6.10
CA ASN A 86 -5.42 13.26 7.12
C ASN A 86 -6.61 13.94 6.44
N ALA A 87 -7.80 13.82 7.06
CA ALA A 87 -9.00 14.49 6.56
C ALA A 87 -8.82 16.02 6.44
N GLU A 88 -7.90 16.60 7.21
CA GLU A 88 -7.57 18.03 7.20
C GLU A 88 -6.67 18.44 6.02
N ASP A 89 -5.89 17.51 5.43
CA ASP A 89 -5.03 17.81 4.29
C ASP A 89 -5.84 18.10 3.02
N ARG A 90 -7.09 17.60 2.94
CA ARG A 90 -8.03 17.89 1.84
C ARG A 90 -8.70 19.25 1.94
N ALA A 91 -8.68 19.90 3.11
CA ALA A 91 -9.38 21.17 3.31
C ALA A 91 -8.63 22.38 2.71
N PHE A 92 -7.36 22.22 2.34
CA PHE A 92 -6.55 23.31 1.76
C PHE A 92 -6.64 23.43 0.23
N ASP A 93 -7.07 22.39 -0.48
CA ASP A 93 -7.16 22.43 -1.96
C ASP A 93 -8.49 23.02 -2.48
N GLU A 94 -9.53 23.12 -1.65
CA GLU A 94 -10.85 23.61 -2.09
C GLU A 94 -11.05 25.14 -1.92
N HIS A 95 -10.12 25.85 -1.26
CA HIS A 95 -10.26 27.29 -0.97
C HIS A 95 -9.24 28.21 -1.66
N SER A 96 -8.34 27.70 -2.52
CA SER A 96 -7.39 28.53 -3.29
C SER A 96 -7.91 29.00 -4.66
N ILE A 97 -9.20 28.88 -4.93
CA ILE A 97 -9.83 29.49 -6.12
C ILE A 97 -10.89 30.49 -5.67
N LEU A 98 -10.47 31.73 -5.40
CA LEU A 98 -11.29 32.94 -5.56
C LEU A 98 -10.37 34.14 -5.88
#